data_AF-A0AAQ0H1T3-F1
#
_entry.id   AF-A0AAQ0H1T3-F1
#
_cell.length_a   1.000
_cell.length_b   1.000
_cell.length_c   1.000
_cell.angle_alpha   90.00
_cell.angle_beta   90.00
_cell.angle_gamma   90.00
#
_symmetry.space_group_name_H-M   'P 1'
#
loop_
_entity.id
_entity.type
_entity.pdbx_description
1 polymer ?
#
loop_
_entity_poly.entity_id
_entity_poly.type
_entity_poly.pdbx_seq_one_letter_code
_entity_poly.pdbx_strand_id
1 'polypeptide(L)'
;MDSVELLMNVTPNETRVALVETGVLKEVHIERQAKRGIVGNIYKGRVTRVLPGMQSAFVDIGLEKAAFLHASDIVSHTECVDLNEQKQFRAKSISELVREGQDIVVQVVKDPLGTKGARLTTDITLPSRYLVFMPENSHVGVSQRIESEEERARLKALVEPFCDELGGFIVRTATEGATEEELRQDAEFLKRLWRKVLERKGKYPTRSKIYGEPALPQRILRDFIGANLEKIHIDSKLCFNEVKEFTDEFMPELSEKLMLYTGSQPIFDIYGVERGIQNALEKRVNLKSGGYLIIEQTEAMTTIDINTGAFVGHRNLDETIFNTNIEATKAIAQQLQLRNLGGIIIIDFIDMQTDEHRNRVIESLEEALSKDRVKTNVNGFTQLGLVEMTRKRTRESLEHVLCDECPTCQGRGRVKTVETVCYEIMREIIRVNHLFSSEQFVVYASPAVADYLIKEESHGLLPEIEMFISKQVQVKTEQYYNQEQFDVVVM
;
A
#
# COMPACT_ATOMS: atom_id res chain seq x y z
N MET A 1 11.91 -8.05 27.26
CA MET A 1 11.95 -7.72 25.82
C MET A 1 10.70 -8.32 25.22
N ASP A 2 9.91 -7.52 24.51
CA ASP A 2 8.70 -8.01 23.86
C ASP A 2 9.07 -9.03 22.78
N SER A 3 8.33 -10.13 22.71
CA SER A 3 8.56 -11.20 21.74
C SER A 3 8.01 -10.75 20.39
N VAL A 4 8.87 -10.56 19.41
CA VAL A 4 8.48 -10.15 18.05
C VAL A 4 8.65 -11.35 17.12
N GLU A 5 7.57 -11.74 16.45
CA GLU A 5 7.53 -12.86 15.51
C GLU A 5 7.03 -12.40 14.14
N LEU A 6 7.61 -12.96 13.08
CA LEU A 6 7.11 -12.82 11.72
C LEU A 6 6.45 -14.12 11.28
N LEU A 7 5.24 -14.03 10.75
CA LEU A 7 4.49 -15.16 10.23
C LEU A 7 4.30 -14.97 8.72
N MET A 8 4.76 -15.93 7.94
CA MET A 8 4.69 -15.91 6.48
C MET A 8 3.74 -17.01 6.01
N ASN A 9 2.63 -16.58 5.42
CA ASN A 9 1.64 -17.45 4.81
C ASN A 9 1.73 -17.34 3.29
N VAL A 10 2.04 -18.45 2.63
CA VAL A 10 2.30 -18.47 1.18
C VAL A 10 1.33 -19.41 0.49
N THR A 11 0.50 -18.84 -0.38
CA THR A 11 -0.37 -19.57 -1.31
C THR A 11 0.13 -19.36 -2.75
N PRO A 12 -0.33 -20.16 -3.73
CA PRO A 12 0.13 -20.01 -5.12
C PRO A 12 -0.04 -18.61 -5.71
N ASN A 13 -1.10 -17.88 -5.35
CA ASN A 13 -1.42 -16.59 -5.96
C ASN A 13 -1.19 -15.39 -5.03
N GLU A 14 -1.00 -15.63 -3.74
CA GLU A 14 -0.89 -14.58 -2.73
C GLU A 14 0.10 -14.97 -1.64
N THR A 15 0.97 -14.04 -1.29
CA THR A 15 1.89 -14.13 -0.15
C THR A 15 1.52 -13.07 0.87
N ARG A 16 1.36 -13.48 2.12
CA ARG A 16 1.01 -12.61 3.24
C ARG A 16 2.07 -12.74 4.33
N VAL A 17 2.48 -11.60 4.90
CA VAL A 17 3.44 -11.55 6.00
C VAL A 17 2.84 -10.74 7.13
N ALA A 18 2.73 -11.34 8.31
CA ALA A 18 2.18 -10.72 9.51
C ALA A 18 3.27 -10.52 10.55
N LEU A 19 3.30 -9.32 11.14
CA LEU A 19 4.11 -8.99 12.31
C LEU A 19 3.27 -9.18 13.56
N VAL A 20 3.69 -10.06 14.45
CA VAL A 20 3.04 -10.32 15.73
C VAL A 20 4.00 -9.93 16.85
N GLU A 21 3.53 -9.10 17.77
CA GLU A 21 4.28 -8.69 18.96
C GLU A 21 3.51 -9.11 20.20
N THR A 22 4.11 -9.95 21.04
CA THR A 22 3.51 -10.48 22.27
C THR A 22 2.12 -11.09 22.02
N GLY A 23 1.99 -11.84 20.92
CA GLY A 23 0.74 -12.49 20.51
C GLY A 23 -0.32 -11.58 19.88
N VAL A 24 -0.03 -10.29 19.72
CA VAL A 24 -0.95 -9.31 19.10
C VAL A 24 -0.49 -8.98 17.69
N LEU A 25 -1.41 -9.05 16.72
CA LEU A 25 -1.15 -8.65 15.35
C LEU A 25 -0.91 -7.13 15.26
N LYS A 26 0.24 -6.73 14.72
CA LYS A 26 0.65 -5.32 14.58
C LYS A 26 0.58 -4.82 13.15
N GLU A 27 1.01 -5.63 12.20
CA GLU A 27 1.11 -5.24 10.81
C GLU A 27 0.89 -6.44 9.90
N VAL A 28 0.24 -6.22 8.75
CA VAL A 28 0.08 -7.24 7.70
C VAL A 28 0.51 -6.64 6.37
N HIS A 29 1.29 -7.41 5.61
CA HIS A 29 1.67 -7.11 4.24
C HIS A 29 1.13 -8.21 3.32
N ILE A 30 0.61 -7.81 2.16
CA ILE A 30 -0.02 -8.70 1.21
C ILE A 30 0.54 -8.37 -0.18
N GLU A 31 0.98 -9.41 -0.90
CA GLU A 31 1.42 -9.30 -2.28
C GLU A 31 0.78 -10.41 -3.11
N ARG A 32 0.14 -10.04 -4.21
CA ARG A 32 -0.48 -10.96 -5.17
C ARG A 32 0.45 -11.17 -6.36
N GLN A 33 0.71 -12.43 -6.73
CA GLN A 33 1.68 -12.77 -7.77
C GLN A 33 1.36 -12.12 -9.13
N ALA A 34 0.07 -11.99 -9.47
CA ALA A 34 -0.38 -11.39 -10.73
C ALA A 34 0.03 -9.92 -10.90
N LYS A 35 0.31 -9.21 -9.81
CA LYS A 35 0.78 -7.81 -9.83
C LYS A 35 2.31 -7.70 -9.82
N ARG A 36 3.06 -8.80 -9.79
CA ARG A 36 4.52 -8.78 -9.72
C ARG A 36 5.13 -8.54 -11.11
N GLY A 37 5.75 -7.38 -11.25
CA GLY A 37 6.57 -7.04 -12.42
C GLY A 37 7.99 -7.61 -12.35
N ILE A 38 8.77 -7.31 -13.39
CA ILE A 38 10.20 -7.61 -13.48
C ILE A 38 11.07 -6.34 -13.35
N VAL A 39 10.45 -5.17 -13.11
CA VAL A 39 11.15 -3.92 -12.81
C VAL A 39 12.15 -4.14 -11.66
N GLY A 40 13.36 -3.60 -11.81
CA GLY A 40 14.46 -3.75 -10.86
C GLY A 40 15.32 -4.99 -11.12
N ASN A 41 14.83 -6.02 -11.83
CA ASN A 41 15.62 -7.20 -12.16
C ASN A 41 16.82 -6.83 -13.05
N ILE A 42 17.95 -7.49 -12.81
CA ILE A 42 19.20 -7.32 -13.58
C ILE A 42 19.45 -8.59 -14.39
N TYR A 43 19.70 -8.41 -15.68
CA TYR A 43 19.95 -9.49 -16.63
C TYR A 43 21.31 -9.32 -17.31
N LYS A 44 21.92 -10.45 -17.67
CA LYS A 44 23.00 -10.51 -18.67
C LYS A 44 22.33 -10.74 -20.01
N GLY A 45 22.14 -9.70 -20.80
CA GLY A 45 21.50 -9.77 -22.10
C GLY A 45 22.48 -9.86 -23.27
N ARG A 46 21.98 -10.17 -24.46
CA ARG A 46 22.71 -10.06 -25.73
C ARG A 46 22.04 -9.05 -26.64
N VAL A 47 22.80 -8.10 -27.17
CA VAL A 47 22.30 -7.16 -28.18
C VAL A 47 21.99 -7.96 -29.45
N THR A 48 20.72 -7.93 -29.87
CA THR A 48 20.26 -8.65 -31.06
C THR A 48 20.26 -7.76 -32.29
N ARG A 49 19.89 -6.49 -32.14
CA ARG A 49 19.81 -5.54 -33.24
C ARG A 49 20.07 -4.12 -32.76
N VAL A 50 20.84 -3.35 -33.53
CA VAL A 50 21.06 -1.92 -33.27
C VAL A 50 20.31 -1.09 -34.31
N LEU A 51 19.56 -0.09 -33.86
CA LEU A 51 18.75 0.80 -34.70
C LEU A 51 19.20 2.25 -34.53
N PRO A 52 20.13 2.74 -35.36
CA PRO A 52 20.66 4.10 -35.27
C PRO A 52 19.58 5.18 -35.46
N GLY A 53 18.60 4.94 -36.36
CA GLY A 53 17.51 5.89 -36.61
C GLY A 53 16.60 6.14 -35.41
N MET A 54 16.58 5.21 -34.43
CA MET A 54 15.81 5.33 -33.18
C MET A 54 16.73 5.52 -31.96
N GLN A 55 18.05 5.67 -32.16
CA GLN A 55 19.06 5.72 -31.09
C GLN A 55 18.87 4.61 -30.04
N SER A 56 18.56 3.38 -30.49
CA SER A 56 18.15 2.29 -29.61
C SER A 56 18.66 0.93 -30.07
N ALA A 57 18.72 -0.02 -29.14
CA ALA A 57 19.09 -1.40 -29.39
C ALA A 57 18.07 -2.37 -28.77
N PHE A 58 17.84 -3.49 -29.44
CA PHE A 58 17.09 -4.60 -28.88
C PHE A 58 18.03 -5.57 -28.18
N VAL A 59 17.68 -5.92 -26.95
CA VAL A 59 18.47 -6.82 -26.09
C VAL A 59 17.63 -8.04 -25.76
N ASP A 60 18.16 -9.21 -26.08
CA ASP A 60 17.59 -10.49 -25.64
C ASP A 60 18.07 -10.77 -24.22
N ILE A 61 17.12 -10.74 -23.28
CA ILE A 61 17.32 -11.02 -21.85
C ILE A 61 16.75 -12.38 -21.43
N GLY A 62 16.37 -13.23 -22.39
CA GLY A 62 15.79 -14.55 -22.13
C GLY A 62 14.27 -14.55 -21.90
N LEU A 63 13.59 -13.47 -22.23
CA LEU A 63 12.12 -13.38 -22.22
C LEU A 63 11.54 -13.55 -23.63
N GLU A 64 10.24 -13.83 -23.73
CA GLU A 64 9.56 -14.02 -25.02
C GLU A 64 9.67 -12.80 -25.96
N LYS A 65 9.68 -11.59 -25.39
CA LYS A 65 9.80 -10.33 -26.13
C LYS A 65 11.19 -9.73 -25.91
N ALA A 66 11.83 -9.33 -27.00
CA ALA A 66 13.08 -8.58 -26.94
C ALA A 66 12.86 -7.26 -26.18
N ALA A 67 13.75 -6.99 -25.24
CA ALA A 67 13.72 -5.77 -24.44
C ALA A 67 14.43 -4.63 -25.20
N PHE A 68 14.13 -3.40 -24.81
CA PHE A 68 14.53 -2.18 -25.52
C PHE A 68 15.46 -1.34 -24.65
N LEU A 69 16.62 -0.95 -25.20
CA LEU A 69 17.63 -0.11 -24.57
C LEU A 69 17.87 1.14 -25.41
N HIS A 70 17.66 2.32 -24.84
CA HIS A 70 17.91 3.60 -25.52
C HIS A 70 19.32 4.13 -25.24
N ALA A 71 19.90 4.91 -26.16
CA ALA A 71 21.25 5.46 -25.99
C ALA A 71 21.42 6.31 -24.72
N SER A 72 20.38 7.05 -24.31
CA SER A 72 20.38 7.82 -23.05
C SER A 72 20.45 6.96 -21.80
N ASP A 73 20.01 5.71 -21.89
CA ASP A 73 19.97 4.78 -20.76
C ASP A 73 21.24 3.92 -20.70
N ILE A 74 22.22 4.21 -21.58
CA ILE A 74 23.55 3.62 -21.56
C ILE A 74 24.48 4.65 -20.92
N VAL A 75 24.91 4.35 -19.70
CA VAL A 75 25.79 5.22 -18.93
C VAL A 75 27.09 5.45 -19.70
N SER A 76 27.39 6.72 -19.95
CA SER A 76 28.76 7.22 -20.06
C SER A 76 28.92 8.18 -18.89
N HIS A 77 29.42 7.70 -17.74
CA HIS A 77 29.44 8.40 -16.43
C HIS A 77 29.40 9.94 -16.51
N THR A 78 28.23 10.56 -16.39
CA THR A 78 28.08 12.04 -16.46
C THR A 78 26.90 12.62 -15.68
N GLU A 79 26.35 11.93 -14.69
CA GLU A 79 25.37 12.60 -13.81
C GLU A 79 26.03 13.48 -12.73
N CYS A 80 27.37 13.56 -12.69
CA CYS A 80 28.12 14.18 -11.59
C CYS A 80 29.34 14.98 -12.05
N VAL A 81 29.19 15.75 -13.12
CA VAL A 81 30.16 16.77 -13.51
C VAL A 81 29.46 18.13 -13.53
N ASP A 82 30.21 19.17 -13.16
CA ASP A 82 29.76 20.56 -12.98
C ASP A 82 28.70 20.99 -14.03
N LEU A 83 27.77 21.86 -13.65
CA LEU A 83 26.73 22.42 -14.55
C LEU A 83 27.29 23.01 -15.87
N ASN A 84 28.58 23.34 -15.91
CA ASN A 84 29.29 23.80 -17.09
C ASN A 84 29.70 22.67 -18.06
N GLU A 85 29.90 21.44 -17.59
CA GLU A 85 30.28 20.29 -18.43
C GLU A 85 29.06 19.53 -18.99
N GLN A 86 27.91 19.60 -18.32
CA GLN A 86 26.63 19.07 -18.85
C GLN A 86 26.24 19.71 -20.20
N LYS A 87 26.66 20.95 -20.45
CA LYS A 87 26.39 21.67 -21.72
C LYS A 87 27.26 21.17 -22.90
N GLN A 88 28.32 20.38 -22.66
CA GLN A 88 29.23 19.89 -23.69
C GLN A 88 29.06 18.41 -24.03
N PHE A 89 28.23 17.66 -23.29
CA PHE A 89 28.02 16.24 -23.56
C PHE A 89 27.06 16.02 -24.73
N ARG A 90 27.62 15.75 -25.91
CA ARG A 90 26.86 15.12 -27.00
C ARG A 90 26.64 13.67 -26.65
N ALA A 91 25.38 13.26 -26.45
CA ALA A 91 25.04 11.84 -26.32
C ALA A 91 25.61 11.09 -27.53
N LYS A 92 26.53 10.15 -27.27
CA LYS A 92 27.13 9.30 -28.32
C LYS A 92 26.02 8.52 -29.01
N SER A 93 26.16 8.28 -30.30
CA SER A 93 25.15 7.51 -31.00
C SER A 93 25.13 6.07 -30.49
N ILE A 94 23.96 5.44 -30.47
CA ILE A 94 23.81 4.04 -30.09
C ILE A 94 24.80 3.10 -30.81
N SER A 95 25.11 3.40 -32.07
CA SER A 95 26.03 2.62 -32.91
C SER A 95 27.47 2.64 -32.42
N GLU A 96 27.85 3.66 -31.66
CA GLU A 96 29.17 3.80 -31.03
C GLU A 96 29.20 3.13 -29.64
N LEU A 97 28.04 3.02 -29.00
CA LEU A 97 27.89 2.51 -27.62
C LEU A 97 27.76 0.99 -27.57
N VAL A 98 27.06 0.38 -28.52
CA VAL A 98 26.79 -1.06 -28.54
C VAL A 98 26.89 -1.66 -29.94
N ARG A 99 27.28 -2.93 -30.00
CA ARG A 99 27.37 -3.72 -31.24
C ARG A 99 26.42 -4.91 -31.21
N GLU A 100 25.93 -5.32 -32.37
CA GLU A 100 25.15 -6.56 -32.49
C GLU A 100 25.98 -7.77 -32.05
N GLY A 101 25.38 -8.66 -31.27
CA GLY A 101 26.02 -9.83 -30.66
C GLY A 101 26.79 -9.54 -29.36
N GLN A 102 26.92 -8.28 -28.94
CA GLN A 102 27.58 -7.91 -27.69
C GLN A 102 26.76 -8.37 -26.47
N ASP A 103 27.45 -8.88 -25.46
CA ASP A 103 26.85 -9.17 -24.15
C ASP A 103 26.86 -7.91 -23.28
N ILE A 104 25.74 -7.63 -22.62
CA ILE A 104 25.54 -6.41 -21.85
C ILE A 104 24.76 -6.70 -20.57
N VAL A 105 25.12 -6.04 -19.47
CA VAL A 105 24.36 -6.10 -18.22
C VAL A 105 23.38 -4.95 -18.20
N VAL A 106 22.12 -5.26 -17.92
CA VAL A 106 21.01 -4.31 -17.99
C VAL A 106 20.05 -4.53 -16.84
N GLN A 107 19.46 -3.45 -16.35
CA GLN A 107 18.37 -3.45 -15.38
C GLN A 107 17.06 -3.06 -16.06
N VAL A 108 15.96 -3.71 -15.66
CA VAL A 108 14.62 -3.35 -16.15
C VAL A 108 14.10 -2.12 -15.41
N VAL A 109 13.74 -1.08 -16.16
CA VAL A 109 13.15 0.17 -15.64
C VAL A 109 11.63 0.20 -15.84
N LYS A 110 11.13 -0.44 -16.89
CA LYS A 110 9.68 -0.56 -17.17
C LYS A 110 9.33 -1.97 -17.62
N ASP A 111 8.23 -2.49 -17.10
CA ASP A 111 7.66 -3.76 -17.53
C ASP A 111 7.27 -3.76 -19.01
N PRO A 112 7.23 -4.94 -19.66
CA PRO A 112 6.65 -5.09 -20.99
C PRO A 112 5.19 -4.63 -21.01
N LEU A 113 4.79 -3.90 -22.04
CA LEU A 113 3.42 -3.41 -22.19
C LEU A 113 2.86 -3.75 -23.58
N GLY A 114 1.78 -4.53 -23.62
CA GLY A 114 1.15 -4.96 -24.86
C GLY A 114 2.15 -5.70 -25.74
N THR A 115 2.44 -5.17 -26.93
CA THR A 115 3.44 -5.73 -27.87
C THR A 115 4.86 -5.23 -27.62
N LYS A 116 5.06 -4.21 -26.79
CA LYS A 116 6.38 -3.64 -26.48
C LYS A 116 7.07 -4.45 -25.38
N GLY A 117 8.34 -4.79 -25.61
CA GLY A 117 9.19 -5.40 -24.59
C GLY A 117 9.54 -4.44 -23.45
N ALA A 118 10.22 -4.95 -22.42
CA ALA A 118 10.65 -4.17 -21.27
C ALA A 118 11.63 -3.05 -21.68
N ARG A 119 11.62 -1.91 -20.95
CA ARG A 119 12.65 -0.87 -21.10
C ARG A 119 13.82 -1.14 -20.16
N LEU A 120 15.02 -1.00 -20.67
CA LEU A 120 16.27 -1.31 -19.99
C LEU A 120 17.13 -0.07 -19.75
N THR A 121 18.00 -0.15 -18.76
CA THR A 121 19.12 0.77 -18.51
C THR A 121 20.39 -0.02 -18.20
N THR A 122 21.56 0.55 -18.49
CA THR A 122 22.84 0.04 -17.96
C THR A 122 23.22 0.72 -16.65
N ASP A 123 22.51 1.78 -16.26
CA ASP A 123 22.68 2.45 -14.97
C ASP A 123 22.02 1.60 -13.88
N ILE A 124 22.78 0.68 -13.31
CA ILE A 124 22.26 -0.26 -12.33
C ILE A 124 22.08 0.45 -11.00
N THR A 125 20.89 0.38 -10.43
CA THR A 125 20.61 0.93 -9.09
C THR A 125 20.06 -0.18 -8.20
N LEU A 126 20.54 -0.25 -6.96
CA LEU A 126 20.09 -1.25 -5.99
C LEU A 126 19.41 -0.54 -4.81
N PRO A 127 18.07 -0.47 -4.79
CA PRO A 127 17.36 0.18 -3.71
C PRO A 127 17.22 -0.73 -2.49
N SER A 128 17.45 -0.16 -1.31
CA SER A 128 17.06 -0.72 -0.03
C SER A 128 16.09 0.22 0.70
N ARG A 129 15.89 0.07 2.01
CA ARG A 129 14.93 0.87 2.78
C ARG A 129 15.30 2.35 2.80
N TYR A 130 16.55 2.67 3.13
CA TYR A 130 17.03 4.03 3.34
C TYR A 130 17.94 4.53 2.22
N LEU A 131 18.75 3.63 1.66
CA LEU A 131 19.74 3.96 0.65
C LEU A 131 19.42 3.31 -0.69
N VAL A 132 19.92 3.93 -1.76
CA VAL A 132 20.03 3.31 -3.09
C VAL A 132 21.49 3.26 -3.44
N PHE A 133 22.03 2.07 -3.70
CA PHE A 133 23.42 1.92 -4.10
C PHE A 133 23.59 2.14 -5.60
N MET A 134 24.59 2.95 -5.95
CA MET A 134 24.98 3.31 -7.31
C MET A 134 26.40 2.77 -7.55
N PRO A 135 26.55 1.66 -8.29
CA PRO A 135 27.86 1.14 -8.64
C PRO A 135 28.69 2.14 -9.42
N GLU A 136 30.02 2.07 -9.28
CA GLU A 136 31.00 2.86 -10.06
C GLU A 136 30.87 4.39 -9.87
N ASN A 137 30.10 4.81 -8.87
CA ASN A 137 29.80 6.20 -8.60
C ASN A 137 30.12 6.53 -7.14
N SER A 138 31.21 7.25 -6.86
CA SER A 138 31.77 7.33 -5.51
C SER A 138 31.18 8.42 -4.61
N HIS A 139 30.08 9.09 -4.99
CA HIS A 139 29.52 10.20 -4.21
C HIS A 139 28.19 9.86 -3.53
N VAL A 140 27.85 10.67 -2.52
CA VAL A 140 26.55 10.61 -1.84
C VAL A 140 25.59 11.63 -2.45
N GLY A 141 24.47 11.14 -3.00
CA GLY A 141 23.32 11.95 -3.39
C GLY A 141 22.29 12.02 -2.25
N VAL A 142 21.55 13.13 -2.13
CA VAL A 142 20.45 13.26 -1.17
C VAL A 142 19.16 13.64 -1.89
N SER A 143 18.10 12.88 -1.67
CA SER A 143 16.76 13.11 -2.23
C SER A 143 16.32 14.57 -2.08
N GLN A 144 15.89 15.19 -3.18
CA GLN A 144 15.36 16.56 -3.21
C GLN A 144 14.07 16.75 -2.40
N ARG A 145 13.37 15.66 -2.06
CA ARG A 145 12.16 15.70 -1.22
C ARG A 145 12.44 15.87 0.28
N ILE A 146 13.71 15.90 0.69
CA ILE A 146 14.10 16.23 2.07
C ILE A 146 14.29 17.75 2.10
N GLU A 147 13.38 18.46 2.74
CA GLU A 147 13.34 19.93 2.72
C GLU A 147 14.34 20.58 3.69
N SER A 148 14.60 19.93 4.82
CA SER A 148 15.54 20.43 5.84
C SER A 148 16.98 20.29 5.39
N GLU A 149 17.66 21.41 5.11
CA GLU A 149 19.08 21.43 4.76
C GLU A 149 19.99 20.88 5.88
N GLU A 150 19.63 21.09 7.14
CA GLU A 150 20.37 20.52 8.29
C GLU A 150 20.34 18.99 8.27
N GLU A 151 19.17 18.40 8.03
CA GLU A 151 19.04 16.95 7.93
C GLU A 151 19.73 16.41 6.68
N ARG A 152 19.70 17.13 5.56
CA ARG A 152 20.45 16.74 4.35
C ARG A 152 21.95 16.68 4.64
N ALA A 153 22.50 17.69 5.30
CA ALA A 153 23.91 17.73 5.68
C ALA A 153 24.27 16.60 6.66
N ARG A 154 23.43 16.36 7.67
CA ARG A 154 23.60 15.26 8.63
C ARG A 154 23.61 13.90 7.91
N LEU A 155 22.58 13.60 7.12
CA LEU A 155 22.46 12.31 6.43
C LEU A 155 23.59 12.10 5.42
N LYS A 156 24.03 13.15 4.73
CA LYS A 156 25.19 13.08 3.84
C LYS A 156 26.45 12.70 4.61
N ALA A 157 26.74 13.39 5.72
CA ALA A 157 27.91 13.13 6.55
C ALA A 157 27.91 11.71 7.16
N LEU A 158 26.74 11.16 7.49
CA LEU A 158 26.61 9.80 8.02
C LEU A 158 26.86 8.72 6.94
N VAL A 159 26.51 8.99 5.68
CA VAL A 159 26.58 7.99 4.59
C VAL A 159 27.90 8.06 3.83
N GLU A 160 28.56 9.22 3.81
CA GLU A 160 29.82 9.45 3.10
C GLU A 160 30.94 8.46 3.46
N PRO A 161 31.15 8.08 4.74
CA PRO A 161 32.11 7.05 5.13
C PRO A 161 31.85 5.67 4.52
N PHE A 162 30.62 5.41 4.06
CA PHE A 162 30.28 4.13 3.44
C PHE A 162 30.61 4.10 1.94
N CYS A 163 30.90 5.21 1.28
CA CYS A 163 31.27 5.19 -0.14
C CYS A 163 32.68 4.58 -0.33
N ASP A 164 32.86 3.75 -1.35
CA ASP A 164 34.16 3.16 -1.70
C ASP A 164 34.30 2.97 -3.22
N GLU A 165 35.35 2.27 -3.65
CA GLU A 165 35.60 1.97 -5.07
C GLU A 165 34.49 1.15 -5.73
N LEU A 166 33.65 0.44 -4.95
CA LEU A 166 32.52 -0.30 -5.50
C LEU A 166 31.41 0.64 -5.97
N GLY A 167 31.25 1.78 -5.30
CA GLY A 167 30.21 2.75 -5.56
C GLY A 167 29.80 3.55 -4.33
N GLY A 168 28.69 4.26 -4.49
CA GLY A 168 28.18 5.26 -3.57
C GLY A 168 26.68 5.12 -3.42
N PHE A 169 26.06 6.12 -2.78
CA PHE A 169 24.70 5.97 -2.29
C PHE A 169 23.83 7.20 -2.55
N ILE A 170 22.55 6.98 -2.79
CA ILE A 170 21.52 8.02 -2.77
C ILE A 170 20.67 7.82 -1.52
N VAL A 171 20.59 8.86 -0.69
CA VAL A 171 19.74 8.93 0.50
C VAL A 171 18.29 9.17 0.09
N ARG A 172 17.39 8.25 0.47
CA ARG A 172 15.96 8.30 0.14
C ARG A 172 15.20 9.22 1.10
N THR A 173 14.01 9.65 0.70
CA THR A 173 13.08 10.40 1.58
C THR A 173 12.60 9.59 2.79
N ALA A 174 12.80 8.27 2.80
CA ALA A 174 12.46 7.40 3.93
C ALA A 174 13.50 7.46 5.07
N THR A 175 14.64 8.11 4.84
CA THR A 175 15.80 8.15 5.74
C THR A 175 15.75 9.28 6.76
N GLU A 176 14.78 10.17 6.65
CA GLU A 176 14.62 11.27 7.61
C GLU A 176 14.43 10.73 9.03
N GLY A 177 15.30 11.12 9.96
CA GLY A 177 15.31 10.62 11.34
C GLY A 177 15.96 9.25 11.54
N ALA A 178 16.51 8.63 10.49
CA ALA A 178 17.22 7.36 10.62
C ALA A 178 18.49 7.52 11.49
N THR A 179 18.84 6.44 12.17
CA THR A 179 20.07 6.34 12.97
C THR A 179 21.28 5.96 12.11
N GLU A 180 22.48 6.27 12.59
CA GLU A 180 23.73 5.87 11.91
C GLU A 180 23.82 4.34 11.75
N GLU A 181 23.38 3.60 12.76
CA GLU A 181 23.41 2.14 12.76
C GLU A 181 22.50 1.55 11.68
N GLU A 182 21.29 2.08 11.53
CA GLU A 182 20.38 1.68 10.45
C GLU A 182 20.98 1.94 9.06
N LEU A 183 21.62 3.10 8.87
CA LEU A 183 22.27 3.48 7.62
C LEU A 183 23.46 2.57 7.29
N ARG A 184 24.28 2.25 8.29
CA ARG A 184 25.42 1.34 8.17
C ARG A 184 24.97 -0.05 7.73
N GLN A 185 23.95 -0.59 8.39
CA GLN A 185 23.38 -1.90 8.05
C GLN A 185 22.84 -1.94 6.62
N ASP A 186 22.14 -0.88 6.21
CA ASP A 186 21.59 -0.76 4.85
C ASP A 186 22.72 -0.70 3.79
N ALA A 187 23.76 0.09 4.06
CA ALA A 187 24.93 0.20 3.19
C ALA A 187 25.70 -1.13 3.06
N GLU A 188 25.92 -1.84 4.18
CA GLU A 188 26.57 -3.15 4.18
C GLU A 188 25.77 -4.20 3.39
N PHE A 189 24.45 -4.24 3.58
CA PHE A 189 23.57 -5.12 2.83
C PHE A 189 23.71 -4.87 1.32
N LEU A 190 23.61 -3.60 0.89
CA LEU A 190 23.71 -3.22 -0.52
C LEU A 190 25.08 -3.56 -1.13
N LYS A 191 26.17 -3.36 -0.39
CA LYS A 191 27.52 -3.76 -0.84
C LYS A 191 27.65 -5.27 -1.00
N ARG A 192 27.12 -6.06 -0.05
CA ARG A 192 27.09 -7.53 -0.16
C ARG A 192 26.28 -7.97 -1.38
N LEU A 193 25.11 -7.36 -1.58
CA LEU A 193 24.26 -7.60 -2.74
C LEU A 193 25.01 -7.32 -4.05
N TRP A 194 25.67 -6.16 -4.15
CA TRP A 194 26.43 -5.82 -5.35
C TRP A 194 27.57 -6.80 -5.64
N ARG A 195 28.34 -7.20 -4.63
CA ARG A 195 29.40 -8.23 -4.80
C ARG A 195 28.83 -9.54 -5.37
N LYS A 196 27.63 -9.93 -4.94
CA LYS A 196 26.93 -11.11 -5.47
C LYS A 196 26.44 -10.93 -6.89
N VAL A 197 25.97 -9.73 -7.24
CA VAL A 197 25.65 -9.37 -8.63
C VAL A 197 26.90 -9.49 -9.52
N LEU A 198 28.06 -9.00 -9.07
CA LEU A 198 29.34 -9.12 -9.79
C LEU A 198 29.80 -10.58 -9.94
N GLU A 199 29.71 -11.38 -8.88
CA GLU A 199 30.03 -12.82 -8.90
C GLU A 199 29.17 -13.56 -9.95
N ARG A 200 27.85 -13.32 -9.92
CA ARG A 200 26.89 -13.92 -10.85
C ARG A 200 27.08 -13.42 -12.29
N LYS A 201 27.43 -12.15 -12.50
CA LYS A 201 27.79 -11.60 -13.82
C LYS A 201 28.92 -12.39 -14.50
N GLY A 202 29.93 -12.78 -13.73
CA GLY A 202 31.05 -13.60 -14.20
C GLY A 202 30.68 -15.07 -14.44
N LYS A 203 29.88 -15.66 -13.53
CA LYS A 203 29.53 -17.08 -13.55
C LYS A 203 28.44 -17.45 -14.56
N TYR A 204 27.41 -16.61 -14.70
CA TYR A 204 26.21 -16.99 -15.43
C TYR A 204 26.36 -16.78 -16.94
N PRO A 205 25.75 -17.67 -17.76
CA PRO A 205 25.73 -17.50 -19.20
C PRO A 205 24.90 -16.29 -19.60
N THR A 206 25.04 -15.86 -20.84
CA THR A 206 24.22 -14.78 -21.40
C THR A 206 22.76 -15.22 -21.54
N ARG A 207 21.83 -14.26 -21.53
CA ARG A 207 20.37 -14.40 -21.47
C ARG A 207 19.89 -14.98 -20.14
N SER A 208 20.56 -14.60 -19.06
CA SER A 208 20.25 -15.07 -17.72
C SER A 208 19.90 -13.91 -16.80
N LYS A 209 19.05 -14.19 -15.80
CA LYS A 209 18.78 -13.27 -14.69
C LYS A 209 19.94 -13.35 -13.71
N ILE A 210 20.62 -12.22 -13.49
CA ILE A 210 21.70 -12.08 -12.51
C ILE A 210 21.10 -11.81 -11.12
N TYR A 211 20.12 -10.92 -11.07
CA TYR A 211 19.40 -10.53 -9.86
C TYR A 211 17.93 -10.32 -10.17
N GLY A 212 17.07 -10.74 -9.25
CA GLY A 212 15.65 -10.45 -9.31
C GLY A 212 15.24 -9.71 -8.04
N GLU A 213 14.31 -8.78 -8.18
CA GLU A 213 13.74 -8.08 -7.03
C GLU A 213 13.19 -9.10 -6.02
N PRO A 214 13.48 -8.94 -4.71
CA PRO A 214 13.13 -9.92 -3.71
C PRO A 214 11.60 -10.01 -3.60
N ALA A 215 11.06 -11.20 -3.34
CA ALA A 215 9.64 -11.34 -3.07
C ALA A 215 9.29 -10.69 -1.73
N LEU A 216 7.99 -10.53 -1.45
CA LEU A 216 7.52 -9.94 -0.18
C LEU A 216 8.26 -10.48 1.07
N PRO A 217 8.42 -11.80 1.29
CA PRO A 217 9.13 -12.33 2.45
C PRO A 217 10.54 -11.75 2.63
N GLN A 218 11.36 -11.75 1.57
CA GLN A 218 12.74 -11.24 1.63
C GLN A 218 12.77 -9.71 1.83
N ARG A 219 11.85 -8.97 1.19
CA ARG A 219 11.75 -7.51 1.36
C ARG A 219 11.38 -7.14 2.79
N ILE A 220 10.43 -7.85 3.39
CA ILE A 220 10.05 -7.61 4.79
C ILE A 220 11.23 -7.94 5.70
N LEU A 221 11.92 -9.08 5.52
CA LEU A 221 13.09 -9.40 6.36
C LEU A 221 14.16 -8.32 6.31
N ARG A 222 14.46 -7.79 5.11
CA ARG A 222 15.40 -6.67 4.94
C ARG A 222 15.04 -5.45 5.78
N ASP A 223 13.75 -5.17 5.98
CA ASP A 223 13.31 -4.03 6.77
C ASP A 223 13.44 -4.27 8.30
N PHE A 224 13.76 -5.50 8.72
CA PHE A 224 14.00 -5.94 10.10
C PHE A 224 15.48 -6.25 10.40
N ILE A 225 16.43 -5.83 9.54
CA ILE A 225 17.86 -5.89 9.89
C ILE A 225 18.07 -5.10 11.19
N GLY A 226 18.83 -5.67 12.12
CA GLY A 226 19.12 -5.04 13.41
C GLY A 226 17.93 -5.00 14.39
N ALA A 227 16.74 -5.45 14.00
CA ALA A 227 15.59 -5.53 14.88
C ALA A 227 15.63 -6.80 15.74
N ASN A 228 15.13 -6.72 16.97
CA ASN A 228 15.01 -7.86 17.86
C ASN A 228 13.85 -8.77 17.45
N LEU A 229 14.08 -9.60 16.44
CA LEU A 229 13.14 -10.64 16.00
C LEU A 229 13.46 -11.95 16.73
N GLU A 230 12.45 -12.62 17.27
CA GLU A 230 12.63 -13.91 17.98
C GLU A 230 12.52 -15.08 17.01
N LYS A 231 11.44 -15.13 16.22
CA LYS A 231 11.13 -16.25 15.31
C LYS A 231 10.54 -15.75 14.00
N ILE A 232 10.85 -16.48 12.92
CA ILE A 232 10.25 -16.30 11.60
C ILE A 232 9.62 -17.63 11.20
N HIS A 233 8.30 -17.70 11.23
CA HIS A 233 7.57 -18.89 10.82
C HIS A 233 7.16 -18.79 9.35
N ILE A 234 7.43 -19.85 8.58
CA ILE A 234 7.10 -19.93 7.16
C ILE A 234 6.33 -21.23 6.91
N ASP A 235 5.12 -21.15 6.35
CA ASP A 235 4.26 -22.33 6.12
C ASP A 235 4.49 -23.04 4.79
N SER A 236 5.37 -22.51 3.94
CA SER A 236 5.73 -23.10 2.65
C SER A 236 7.19 -23.51 2.62
N LYS A 237 7.44 -24.79 2.32
CA LYS A 237 8.79 -25.35 2.20
C LYS A 237 9.60 -24.69 1.08
N LEU A 238 8.96 -24.37 -0.04
CA LEU A 238 9.61 -23.69 -1.16
C LEU A 238 10.04 -22.28 -0.74
N CYS A 239 9.12 -21.52 -0.16
CA CYS A 239 9.44 -20.18 0.34
C CYS A 239 10.50 -20.23 1.45
N PHE A 240 10.44 -21.22 2.34
CA PHE A 240 11.43 -21.39 3.41
C PHE A 240 12.84 -21.56 2.83
N ASN A 241 13.02 -22.40 1.81
CA ASN A 241 14.31 -22.59 1.17
C ASN A 241 14.80 -21.30 0.50
N GLU A 242 13.93 -20.60 -0.25
CA GLU A 242 14.29 -19.33 -0.91
C GLU A 242 14.66 -18.23 0.08
N VAL A 243 13.93 -18.15 1.20
CA VAL A 243 14.20 -17.19 2.28
C VAL A 243 15.49 -17.57 3.00
N LYS A 244 15.71 -18.85 3.26
CA LYS A 244 16.93 -19.35 3.90
C LYS A 244 18.17 -19.06 3.05
N GLU A 245 18.11 -19.34 1.75
CA GLU A 245 19.20 -18.98 0.83
C GLU A 245 19.50 -17.48 0.86
N PHE A 246 18.45 -16.66 0.87
CA PHE A 246 18.59 -15.20 0.95
C PHE A 246 19.20 -14.73 2.28
N THR A 247 18.74 -15.26 3.43
CA THR A 247 19.29 -14.87 4.73
C THR A 247 20.71 -15.41 4.93
N ASP A 248 21.02 -16.62 4.48
CA ASP A 248 22.38 -17.17 4.56
C ASP A 248 23.37 -16.31 3.76
N GLU A 249 22.92 -15.75 2.63
CA GLU A 249 23.75 -14.92 1.75
C GLU A 249 23.92 -13.48 2.26
N PHE A 250 22.85 -12.87 2.75
CA PHE A 250 22.83 -11.42 3.04
C PHE A 250 22.66 -11.08 4.52
N MET A 251 22.02 -11.95 5.31
CA MET A 251 21.53 -11.68 6.67
C MET A 251 21.72 -12.87 7.62
N PRO A 252 22.96 -13.38 7.84
CA PRO A 252 23.16 -14.66 8.52
C PRO A 252 22.58 -14.71 9.94
N GLU A 253 22.50 -13.56 10.62
CA GLU A 253 21.93 -13.40 11.95
C GLU A 253 20.43 -13.77 12.04
N LEU A 254 19.70 -13.68 10.91
CA LEU A 254 18.29 -14.06 10.84
C LEU A 254 18.09 -15.52 10.43
N SER A 255 19.09 -16.16 9.81
CA SER A 255 18.97 -17.53 9.30
C SER A 255 18.65 -18.54 10.40
N GLU A 256 19.24 -18.38 11.59
CA GLU A 256 19.00 -19.27 12.74
C GLU A 256 17.58 -19.13 13.33
N LYS A 257 16.88 -18.04 13.01
CA LYS A 257 15.53 -17.73 13.51
C LYS A 257 14.43 -18.25 12.59
N LEU A 258 14.78 -18.75 11.39
CA LEU A 258 13.85 -19.31 10.43
C LEU A 258 13.32 -20.66 10.90
N MET A 259 11.99 -20.79 10.96
CA MET A 259 11.31 -22.03 11.31
C MET A 259 10.28 -22.39 10.24
N LEU A 260 10.42 -23.60 9.69
CA LEU A 260 9.40 -24.17 8.80
C LEU A 260 8.22 -24.61 9.66
N TYR A 261 7.08 -23.97 9.46
CA TYR A 261 5.83 -24.36 10.08
C TYR A 261 5.29 -25.62 9.39
N THR A 262 5.04 -26.67 10.18
CA THR A 262 4.62 -28.01 9.70
C THR A 262 3.32 -28.49 10.33
N GLY A 263 2.61 -27.61 11.05
CA GLY A 263 1.34 -27.97 11.67
C GLY A 263 0.22 -28.14 10.64
N SER A 264 -0.84 -28.84 11.05
CA SER A 264 -1.96 -29.19 10.17
C SER A 264 -2.98 -28.05 9.99
N GLN A 265 -3.00 -27.07 10.90
CA GLN A 265 -3.87 -25.89 10.80
C GLN A 265 -3.11 -24.74 10.13
N PRO A 266 -3.81 -23.84 9.40
CA PRO A 266 -3.16 -22.67 8.81
C PRO A 266 -2.51 -21.80 9.89
N ILE A 267 -1.30 -21.33 9.60
CA ILE A 267 -0.50 -20.57 10.58
C ILE A 267 -1.22 -19.30 11.07
N PHE A 268 -1.92 -18.60 10.18
CA PHE A 268 -2.63 -17.37 10.55
C PHE A 268 -3.84 -17.62 11.46
N ASP A 269 -4.46 -18.80 11.40
CA ASP A 269 -5.59 -19.15 12.27
C ASP A 269 -5.10 -19.39 13.71
N ILE A 270 -4.01 -20.15 13.87
CA ILE A 270 -3.44 -20.45 15.19
C ILE A 270 -3.00 -19.18 15.93
N TYR A 271 -2.37 -18.26 15.21
CA TYR A 271 -1.89 -17.01 15.78
C TYR A 271 -2.97 -15.92 15.82
N GLY A 272 -4.22 -16.22 15.43
CA GLY A 272 -5.33 -15.28 15.44
C GLY A 272 -5.19 -14.11 14.45
N VAL A 273 -4.26 -14.22 13.48
CA VAL A 273 -3.99 -13.20 12.47
C VAL A 273 -5.21 -13.01 11.58
N GLU A 274 -5.88 -14.09 11.17
CA GLU A 274 -7.01 -14.00 10.25
C GLU A 274 -8.18 -13.25 10.86
N ARG A 275 -8.47 -13.53 12.14
CA ARG A 275 -9.42 -12.76 12.93
C ARG A 275 -8.98 -11.31 13.09
N GLY A 276 -7.68 -11.07 13.32
CA GLY A 276 -7.12 -9.72 13.41
C GLY A 276 -7.33 -8.90 12.13
N ILE A 277 -7.14 -9.51 10.96
CA ILE A 277 -7.39 -8.89 9.65
C ILE A 277 -8.88 -8.55 9.50
N GLN A 278 -9.78 -9.51 9.76
CA GLN A 278 -11.23 -9.27 9.65
C GLN A 278 -11.70 -8.15 10.59
N ASN A 279 -11.28 -8.18 11.86
CA ASN A 279 -11.61 -7.12 12.81
C ASN A 279 -11.05 -5.75 12.37
N ALA A 280 -9.91 -5.71 11.68
CA ALA A 280 -9.32 -4.47 11.18
C ALA A 280 -10.08 -3.88 9.98
N LEU A 281 -10.93 -4.66 9.31
CA LEU A 281 -11.84 -4.18 8.26
C LEU A 281 -13.15 -3.61 8.83
N GLU A 282 -13.49 -3.93 10.08
CA GLU A 282 -14.68 -3.37 10.73
C GLU A 282 -14.48 -1.89 11.06
N LYS A 283 -15.56 -1.09 10.93
CA LYS A 283 -15.54 0.32 11.37
C LYS A 283 -15.40 0.44 12.88
N ARG A 284 -15.99 -0.49 13.65
CA ARG A 284 -16.02 -0.46 15.11
C ARG A 284 -14.88 -1.27 15.70
N VAL A 285 -14.15 -0.68 16.66
CA VAL A 285 -13.09 -1.36 17.41
C VAL A 285 -13.43 -1.30 18.89
N ASN A 286 -13.69 -2.44 19.52
CA ASN A 286 -14.01 -2.47 20.95
C ASN A 286 -12.76 -2.30 21.82
N LEU A 287 -12.90 -1.48 22.86
CA LEU A 287 -11.91 -1.30 23.92
C LEU A 287 -12.17 -2.35 25.03
N LYS A 288 -11.12 -2.69 25.80
CA LYS A 288 -11.18 -3.69 26.88
C LYS A 288 -12.14 -3.26 27.99
N SER A 289 -12.22 -1.95 28.27
CA SER A 289 -13.11 -1.42 29.30
C SER A 289 -14.59 -1.39 28.89
N GLY A 290 -14.93 -1.67 27.62
CA GLY A 290 -16.32 -1.67 27.13
C GLY A 290 -16.72 -0.43 26.33
N GLY A 291 -15.81 0.55 26.21
CA GLY A 291 -15.88 1.60 25.19
C GLY A 291 -15.54 1.06 23.79
N TYR A 292 -15.62 1.91 22.77
CA TYR A 292 -15.28 1.54 21.41
C TYR A 292 -14.86 2.75 20.56
N LEU A 293 -14.07 2.49 19.52
CA LEU A 293 -13.71 3.45 18.48
C LEU A 293 -14.59 3.22 17.25
N ILE A 294 -14.92 4.28 16.54
CA ILE A 294 -15.43 4.23 15.17
C ILE A 294 -14.37 4.85 14.26
N ILE A 295 -13.82 4.06 13.34
CA ILE A 295 -12.81 4.48 12.39
C ILE A 295 -13.45 4.54 11.00
N GLU A 296 -13.43 5.72 10.38
CA GLU A 296 -13.94 5.91 9.02
C GLU A 296 -12.87 6.54 8.13
N GLN A 297 -12.63 5.89 6.99
CA GLN A 297 -11.74 6.39 5.96
C GLN A 297 -12.58 7.15 4.91
N THR A 298 -12.28 8.42 4.71
CA THR A 298 -12.83 9.24 3.63
C THR A 298 -11.81 9.38 2.49
N GLU A 299 -12.18 10.09 1.42
CA GLU A 299 -11.27 10.36 0.29
C GLU A 299 -10.01 11.12 0.73
N ALA A 300 -10.17 12.14 1.60
CA ALA A 300 -9.08 13.05 1.96
C ALA A 300 -8.43 12.71 3.31
N MET A 301 -9.20 12.22 4.28
CA MET A 301 -8.74 12.03 5.66
C MET A 301 -9.39 10.83 6.35
N THR A 302 -8.83 10.42 7.47
CA THR A 302 -9.42 9.41 8.37
C THR A 302 -9.99 10.10 9.60
N THR A 303 -11.20 9.76 10.00
CA THR A 303 -11.83 10.22 11.24
C THR A 303 -11.93 9.08 12.24
N ILE A 304 -11.63 9.36 13.50
CA ILE A 304 -11.72 8.42 14.61
C ILE A 304 -12.58 9.03 15.71
N ASP A 305 -13.68 8.38 16.04
CA ASP A 305 -14.60 8.79 17.12
C ASP A 305 -14.51 7.80 18.30
N ILE A 306 -14.61 8.31 19.54
CA ILE A 306 -14.42 7.54 20.77
C ILE A 306 -15.69 7.55 21.61
N ASN A 307 -16.17 6.36 21.97
CA ASN A 307 -17.38 6.19 22.75
C ASN A 307 -17.11 5.40 24.04
N THR A 308 -17.74 5.80 25.15
CA THR A 308 -17.66 5.09 26.44
C THR A 308 -18.45 3.78 26.47
N GLY A 309 -19.46 3.61 25.60
CA GLY A 309 -20.21 2.37 25.48
C GLY A 309 -20.88 1.93 26.80
N ALA A 310 -20.68 0.66 27.18
CA ALA A 310 -21.22 0.10 28.42
C ALA A 310 -20.38 0.41 29.67
N PHE A 311 -19.25 1.13 29.51
CA PHE A 311 -18.36 1.50 30.60
C PHE A 311 -18.95 2.65 31.42
N VAL A 312 -19.84 2.33 32.35
CA VAL A 312 -20.41 3.28 33.30
C VAL A 312 -19.67 3.11 34.63
N GLY A 313 -18.63 3.91 34.85
CA GLY A 313 -17.86 3.89 36.08
C GLY A 313 -18.74 4.10 37.32
N HIS A 314 -18.44 3.38 38.41
CA HIS A 314 -19.34 3.36 39.58
C HIS A 314 -19.34 4.65 40.43
N ARG A 315 -18.38 5.58 40.26
CA ARG A 315 -18.25 6.73 41.17
C ARG A 315 -17.76 8.07 40.59
N ASN A 316 -17.17 8.16 39.40
CA ASN A 316 -16.69 9.44 38.85
C ASN A 316 -16.69 9.48 37.30
N LEU A 317 -17.51 10.35 36.71
CA LEU A 317 -17.69 10.44 35.24
C LEU A 317 -16.41 10.94 34.55
N ASP A 318 -15.78 11.98 35.10
CA ASP A 318 -14.58 12.60 34.51
C ASP A 318 -13.39 11.63 34.44
N GLU A 319 -13.18 10.82 35.47
CA GLU A 319 -12.15 9.77 35.46
C GLU A 319 -12.47 8.67 34.46
N THR A 320 -13.75 8.30 34.31
CA THR A 320 -14.19 7.28 33.35
C THR A 320 -13.90 7.74 31.92
N ILE A 321 -14.19 9.00 31.62
CA ILE A 321 -13.89 9.65 30.33
C ILE A 321 -12.38 9.66 30.08
N PHE A 322 -11.60 10.17 31.04
CA PHE A 322 -10.14 10.25 30.92
C PHE A 322 -9.52 8.88 30.68
N ASN A 323 -9.90 7.86 31.47
CA ASN A 323 -9.37 6.50 31.32
C ASN A 323 -9.76 5.89 29.96
N THR A 324 -10.97 6.16 29.47
CA THR A 324 -11.41 5.71 28.14
C THR A 324 -10.55 6.34 27.04
N ASN A 325 -10.29 7.65 27.12
CA ASN A 325 -9.43 8.34 26.16
C ASN A 325 -7.99 7.81 26.19
N ILE A 326 -7.41 7.56 27.37
CA ILE A 326 -6.07 6.96 27.52
C ILE A 326 -6.02 5.52 26.99
N GLU A 327 -7.09 4.75 27.12
CA GLU A 327 -7.17 3.43 26.48
C GLU A 327 -7.26 3.55 24.95
N ALA A 328 -8.04 4.53 24.47
CA ALA A 328 -8.22 4.80 23.07
C ALA A 328 -6.90 5.18 22.38
N THR A 329 -6.00 5.95 23.01
CA THR A 329 -4.70 6.31 22.40
C THR A 329 -3.90 5.09 21.95
N LYS A 330 -3.84 4.05 22.80
CA LYS A 330 -3.13 2.80 22.52
C LYS A 330 -3.81 2.00 21.41
N ALA A 331 -5.15 1.94 21.42
CA ALA A 331 -5.91 1.26 20.38
C ALA A 331 -5.79 1.99 19.04
N ILE A 332 -5.82 3.32 19.03
CA ILE A 332 -5.63 4.16 17.84
C ILE A 332 -4.26 3.88 17.22
N ALA A 333 -3.18 3.97 17.98
CA ALA A 333 -1.83 3.70 17.47
C ALA A 333 -1.73 2.30 16.84
N GLN A 334 -2.31 1.28 17.49
CA GLN A 334 -2.35 -0.08 16.95
C GLN A 334 -3.16 -0.19 15.65
N GLN A 335 -4.33 0.45 15.58
CA GLN A 335 -5.18 0.40 14.39
C GLN A 335 -4.58 1.18 13.22
N LEU A 336 -3.93 2.31 13.47
CA LEU A 336 -3.23 3.07 12.44
C LEU A 336 -2.13 2.24 11.79
N GLN A 337 -1.36 1.50 12.60
CA GLN A 337 -0.32 0.60 12.10
C GLN A 337 -0.92 -0.60 11.36
N LEU A 338 -1.88 -1.31 11.96
CA LEU A 338 -2.47 -2.54 11.40
C LEU A 338 -3.21 -2.29 10.10
N ARG A 339 -4.01 -1.23 10.04
CA ARG A 339 -4.76 -0.82 8.84
C ARG A 339 -3.89 -0.04 7.85
N ASN A 340 -2.67 0.30 8.24
CA ASN A 340 -1.74 1.15 7.48
C ASN A 340 -2.42 2.46 7.01
N LEU A 341 -3.05 3.18 7.95
CA LEU A 341 -3.73 4.45 7.67
C LEU A 341 -2.70 5.58 7.61
N GLY A 342 -2.86 6.49 6.67
CA GLY A 342 -1.94 7.61 6.49
C GLY A 342 -2.57 8.79 5.77
N GLY A 343 -1.89 9.93 5.82
CA GLY A 343 -2.43 11.24 5.48
C GLY A 343 -2.90 11.97 6.74
N ILE A 344 -3.95 12.78 6.59
CA ILE A 344 -4.56 13.53 7.68
C ILE A 344 -5.46 12.59 8.47
N ILE A 345 -5.31 12.58 9.79
CA ILE A 345 -6.13 11.82 10.72
C ILE A 345 -6.68 12.81 11.76
N ILE A 346 -7.99 12.79 11.94
CA ILE A 346 -8.71 13.59 12.92
C ILE A 346 -9.28 12.65 13.98
N ILE A 347 -9.00 12.94 15.24
CA ILE A 347 -9.45 12.12 16.38
C ILE A 347 -10.37 12.97 17.26
N ASP A 348 -11.60 12.51 17.43
CA ASP A 348 -12.61 13.08 18.33
C ASP A 348 -12.54 12.34 19.67
N PHE A 349 -11.80 12.92 20.62
CA PHE A 349 -11.74 12.42 21.99
C PHE A 349 -12.97 12.89 22.76
N ILE A 350 -13.44 12.07 23.69
CA ILE A 350 -14.56 12.45 24.56
C ILE A 350 -14.15 13.70 25.36
N ASP A 351 -15.03 14.70 25.42
CA ASP A 351 -14.78 15.99 26.05
C ASP A 351 -14.23 15.87 27.48
N MET A 352 -13.10 16.52 27.71
CA MET A 352 -12.44 16.61 29.02
C MET A 352 -12.49 18.04 29.57
N GLN A 353 -12.82 18.18 30.85
CA GLN A 353 -12.96 19.47 31.53
C GLN A 353 -11.62 20.14 31.91
N THR A 354 -10.58 19.35 32.14
CA THR A 354 -9.28 19.85 32.60
C THR A 354 -8.23 19.78 31.51
N ASP A 355 -7.42 20.84 31.38
CA ASP A 355 -6.30 20.87 30.43
C ASP A 355 -5.23 19.84 30.80
N GLU A 356 -5.10 19.49 32.08
CA GLU A 356 -4.21 18.41 32.53
C GLU A 356 -4.58 17.06 31.89
N HIS A 357 -5.87 16.72 31.84
CA HIS A 357 -6.33 15.49 31.18
C HIS A 357 -6.07 15.53 29.67
N ARG A 358 -6.32 16.66 29.02
CA ARG A 358 -6.04 16.85 27.59
C ARG A 358 -4.56 16.64 27.28
N ASN A 359 -3.67 17.29 28.03
CA ASN A 359 -2.22 17.15 27.83
C ASN A 359 -1.76 15.71 28.02
N ARG A 360 -2.23 15.02 29.06
CA ARG A 360 -1.89 13.61 29.31
C ARG A 360 -2.39 12.66 28.22
N VAL A 361 -3.53 12.96 27.58
CA VAL A 361 -4.01 12.20 26.42
C VAL A 361 -3.10 12.39 25.21
N ILE A 362 -2.65 13.63 24.93
CA ILE A 362 -1.68 13.88 23.86
C ILE A 362 -0.36 13.17 24.12
N GLU A 363 0.20 13.31 25.32
CA GLU A 363 1.44 12.62 25.71
C GLU A 363 1.30 11.10 25.56
N SER A 364 0.18 10.53 26.00
CA SER A 364 -0.08 9.09 25.85
C SER A 364 -0.23 8.67 24.39
N LEU A 365 -0.77 9.52 23.52
CA LEU A 365 -0.88 9.26 22.08
C LEU A 365 0.50 9.32 21.43
N GLU A 366 1.31 10.32 21.73
CA GLU A 366 2.69 10.44 21.23
C GLU A 366 3.56 9.26 21.68
N GLU A 367 3.46 8.85 22.96
CA GLU A 367 4.16 7.67 23.47
C GLU A 367 3.72 6.40 22.72
N ALA A 368 2.42 6.22 22.49
CA ALA A 368 1.91 5.06 21.76
C ALA A 368 2.37 5.04 20.29
N LEU A 369 2.45 6.20 19.64
CA LEU A 369 2.89 6.37 18.26
C LEU A 369 4.41 6.30 18.09
N SER A 370 5.19 6.54 19.15
CA SER A 370 6.66 6.47 19.10
C SER A 370 7.21 5.10 18.68
N LYS A 371 6.39 4.05 18.84
CA LYS A 371 6.70 2.68 18.41
C LYS A 371 6.42 2.42 16.93
N ASP A 372 5.73 3.33 16.24
CA ASP A 372 5.47 3.23 14.82
C ASP A 372 6.75 3.56 14.03
N ARG A 373 7.05 2.74 13.03
CA ARG A 373 8.19 2.94 12.13
C ARG A 373 7.93 4.04 11.10
N VAL A 374 6.68 4.44 10.94
CA VAL A 374 6.24 5.50 10.03
C VAL A 374 6.17 6.81 10.80
N LYS A 375 6.81 7.85 10.25
CA LYS A 375 6.80 9.19 10.84
C LYS A 375 5.36 9.71 11.04
N THR A 376 5.08 10.12 12.27
CA THR A 376 3.84 10.76 12.70
C THR A 376 4.12 12.17 13.21
N ASN A 377 3.14 13.06 13.10
CA ASN A 377 3.16 14.37 13.72
C ASN A 377 1.80 14.67 14.34
N VAL A 378 1.75 15.06 15.62
CA VAL A 378 0.53 15.35 16.38
C VAL A 378 0.53 16.84 16.71
N ASN A 379 -0.51 17.57 16.28
CA ASN A 379 -0.60 19.03 16.40
C ASN A 379 -1.36 19.51 17.66
N GLY A 380 -1.79 18.57 18.53
CA GLY A 380 -2.56 18.86 19.74
C GLY A 380 -4.07 19.05 19.49
N PHE A 381 -4.77 19.59 20.50
CA PHE A 381 -6.21 19.87 20.42
C PHE A 381 -6.50 21.17 19.65
N THR A 382 -7.47 21.09 18.75
CA THR A 382 -8.05 22.23 18.03
C THR A 382 -9.01 23.02 18.91
N GLN A 383 -9.45 24.18 18.43
CA GLN A 383 -10.51 24.96 19.08
C GLN A 383 -11.85 24.22 19.16
N LEU A 384 -12.06 23.20 18.31
CA LEU A 384 -13.26 22.39 18.27
C LEU A 384 -13.17 21.15 19.18
N GLY A 385 -12.06 20.95 19.90
CA GLY A 385 -11.87 19.76 20.76
C GLY A 385 -11.35 18.52 20.02
N LEU A 386 -11.11 18.61 18.71
CA LEU A 386 -10.54 17.53 17.90
C LEU A 386 -9.01 17.52 17.99
N VAL A 387 -8.38 16.35 17.89
CA VAL A 387 -6.93 16.22 17.74
C VAL A 387 -6.58 15.98 16.29
N GLU A 388 -5.68 16.82 15.77
CA GLU A 388 -5.16 16.71 14.41
C GLU A 388 -3.80 16.00 14.42
N MET A 389 -3.64 15.00 13.56
CA MET A 389 -2.34 14.39 13.33
C MET A 389 -2.14 14.04 11.86
N THR A 390 -0.89 13.86 11.49
CA THR A 390 -0.51 13.32 10.18
C THR A 390 0.35 12.09 10.36
N ARG A 391 0.16 11.10 9.48
CA ARG A 391 0.99 9.90 9.39
C ARG A 391 1.41 9.72 7.94
N LYS A 392 2.71 9.59 7.66
CA LYS A 392 3.22 9.52 6.29
C LYS A 392 2.61 8.33 5.53
N ARG A 393 2.12 8.55 4.30
CA ARG A 393 1.65 7.46 3.44
C ARG A 393 2.83 6.69 2.86
N THR A 394 2.95 5.42 3.21
CA THR A 394 3.99 4.52 2.69
C THR A 394 3.45 3.55 1.64
N ARG A 395 2.24 3.04 1.86
CA ARG A 395 1.54 2.06 1.01
C ARG A 395 0.02 2.24 1.14
N GLU A 396 -0.74 1.52 0.31
CA GLU A 396 -2.21 1.47 0.37
C GLU A 396 -2.68 0.92 1.74
N SER A 397 -3.83 1.40 2.23
CA SER A 397 -4.43 0.90 3.47
C SER A 397 -4.91 -0.55 3.29
N LEU A 398 -5.07 -1.26 4.41
CA LEU A 398 -5.52 -2.65 4.40
C LEU A 398 -6.88 -2.80 3.69
N GLU A 399 -7.80 -1.87 3.92
CA GLU A 399 -9.11 -1.83 3.28
C GLU A 399 -8.98 -1.69 1.76
N HIS A 400 -8.18 -0.75 1.25
CA HIS A 400 -7.97 -0.59 -0.19
C HIS A 400 -7.32 -1.81 -0.86
N VAL A 401 -6.54 -2.59 -0.13
CA VAL A 401 -5.90 -3.81 -0.66
C VAL A 401 -6.88 -4.99 -0.72
N LEU A 402 -7.80 -5.06 0.25
CA LEU A 402 -8.68 -6.21 0.46
C LEU A 402 -10.12 -6.01 -0.05
N CYS A 403 -10.58 -4.78 -0.17
CA CYS A 403 -11.96 -4.43 -0.49
C CYS A 403 -12.03 -3.64 -1.81
N ASP A 404 -13.16 -3.79 -2.52
CA ASP A 404 -13.55 -2.93 -3.63
C ASP A 404 -14.69 -1.99 -3.18
N GLU A 405 -14.88 -0.90 -3.91
CA GLU A 405 -15.99 0.00 -3.69
C GLU A 405 -17.34 -0.72 -3.88
N CYS A 406 -18.29 -0.47 -2.98
CA CYS A 406 -19.61 -1.08 -3.06
C CYS A 406 -20.30 -0.72 -4.38
N PRO A 407 -20.66 -1.69 -5.25
CA PRO A 407 -21.26 -1.39 -6.56
C PRO A 407 -22.65 -0.77 -6.46
N THR A 408 -23.32 -0.93 -5.32
CA THR A 408 -24.67 -0.40 -5.09
C THR A 408 -24.64 1.05 -4.62
N CYS A 409 -23.88 1.34 -3.56
CA CYS A 409 -23.90 2.67 -2.96
C CYS A 409 -22.75 3.57 -3.43
N GLN A 410 -21.73 3.01 -4.10
CA GLN A 410 -20.53 3.74 -4.54
C GLN A 410 -19.93 4.54 -3.38
N GLY A 411 -19.58 3.81 -2.31
CA GLY A 411 -18.98 4.39 -1.11
C GLY A 411 -19.93 5.19 -0.20
N ARG A 412 -21.17 5.51 -0.61
CA ARG A 412 -22.11 6.33 0.21
C ARG A 412 -22.47 5.70 1.56
N GLY A 413 -22.37 4.37 1.70
CA GLY A 413 -22.78 3.64 2.91
C GLY A 413 -24.29 3.62 3.16
N ARG A 414 -25.10 4.17 2.24
CA ARG A 414 -26.56 4.23 2.30
C ARG A 414 -27.13 4.18 0.90
N VAL A 415 -28.36 3.68 0.80
CA VAL A 415 -29.18 3.69 -0.42
C VAL A 415 -30.48 4.45 -0.15
N LYS A 416 -31.09 5.05 -1.16
CA LYS A 416 -32.42 5.68 -1.07
C LYS A 416 -33.43 4.66 -0.57
N THR A 417 -34.39 5.10 0.24
CA THR A 417 -35.48 4.22 0.69
C THR A 417 -36.34 3.78 -0.49
N VAL A 418 -36.99 2.61 -0.37
CA VAL A 418 -37.94 2.10 -1.38
C VAL A 418 -38.99 3.15 -1.73
N GLU A 419 -39.55 3.82 -0.71
CA GLU A 419 -40.53 4.88 -0.88
C GLU A 419 -39.98 6.06 -1.72
N THR A 420 -38.75 6.50 -1.44
CA THR A 420 -38.11 7.57 -2.22
C THR A 420 -38.00 7.18 -3.70
N VAL A 421 -37.58 5.94 -3.97
CA VAL A 421 -37.44 5.44 -5.35
C VAL A 421 -38.80 5.32 -6.03
N CYS A 422 -39.84 4.88 -5.32
CA CYS A 422 -41.21 4.87 -5.84
C CYS A 422 -41.63 6.27 -6.27
N TYR A 423 -41.48 7.29 -5.43
CA TYR A 423 -41.82 8.67 -5.81
C TYR A 423 -40.96 9.23 -6.95
N GLU A 424 -39.73 8.77 -7.12
CA GLU A 424 -38.91 9.10 -8.30
C GLU A 424 -39.48 8.48 -9.57
N ILE A 425 -39.89 7.20 -9.53
CA ILE A 425 -40.60 6.53 -10.63
C ILE A 425 -41.86 7.32 -11.02
N MET A 426 -42.68 7.76 -10.05
CA MET A 426 -43.89 8.53 -10.34
C MET A 426 -43.58 9.83 -11.09
N ARG A 427 -42.61 10.58 -10.60
CA ARG A 427 -42.16 11.82 -11.23
C ARG A 427 -41.60 11.57 -12.62
N GLU A 428 -40.90 10.45 -12.81
CA GLU A 428 -40.36 10.05 -14.09
C GLU A 428 -41.48 9.69 -15.08
N ILE A 429 -42.50 8.94 -14.67
CA ILE A 429 -43.68 8.66 -15.50
C ILE A 429 -44.35 9.97 -15.96
N ILE A 430 -44.56 10.93 -15.06
CA ILE A 430 -45.14 12.25 -15.42
C ILE A 430 -44.25 12.96 -16.44
N ARG A 431 -42.93 12.98 -16.20
CA ARG A 431 -41.95 13.62 -17.09
C ARG A 431 -42.01 13.00 -18.49
N VAL A 432 -41.94 11.69 -18.58
CA VAL A 432 -41.94 10.93 -19.84
C VAL A 432 -43.30 11.09 -20.55
N ASN A 433 -44.41 11.09 -19.82
CA ASN A 433 -45.75 11.33 -20.35
C ASN A 433 -45.92 12.70 -21.01
N HIS A 434 -45.26 13.73 -20.50
CA HIS A 434 -45.26 15.06 -21.14
C HIS A 434 -44.42 15.11 -22.41
N LEU A 435 -43.35 14.30 -22.50
CA LEU A 435 -42.42 14.30 -23.62
C LEU A 435 -42.87 13.41 -24.79
N PHE A 436 -43.57 12.31 -24.49
CA PHE A 436 -43.95 11.30 -25.48
C PHE A 436 -45.44 11.01 -25.47
N SER A 437 -46.05 11.00 -26.66
CA SER A 437 -47.44 10.57 -26.84
C SER A 437 -47.50 9.05 -26.90
N SER A 438 -47.70 8.40 -25.76
CA SER A 438 -47.91 6.95 -25.65
C SER A 438 -49.18 6.62 -24.88
N GLU A 439 -49.75 5.44 -25.10
CA GLU A 439 -50.92 4.94 -24.39
C GLU A 439 -50.57 4.11 -23.14
N GLN A 440 -49.31 3.63 -23.03
CA GLN A 440 -48.89 2.73 -21.96
C GLN A 440 -47.42 2.93 -21.56
N PHE A 441 -47.16 2.84 -20.26
CA PHE A 441 -45.79 2.83 -19.72
C PHE A 441 -45.47 1.46 -19.10
N VAL A 442 -44.21 1.06 -19.20
CA VAL A 442 -43.68 -0.12 -18.50
C VAL A 442 -42.56 0.34 -17.58
N VAL A 443 -42.70 0.10 -16.28
CA VAL A 443 -41.68 0.36 -15.27
C VAL A 443 -40.92 -0.94 -15.00
N TYR A 444 -39.61 -0.93 -15.22
CA TYR A 444 -38.72 -1.97 -14.73
C TYR A 444 -38.11 -1.51 -13.42
N ALA A 445 -38.25 -2.28 -12.34
CA ALA A 445 -37.73 -1.91 -11.02
C ALA A 445 -37.24 -3.13 -10.25
N SER A 446 -36.40 -2.90 -9.24
CA SER A 446 -35.93 -3.96 -8.33
C SER A 446 -37.09 -4.66 -7.60
N PRO A 447 -36.90 -5.90 -7.08
CA PRO A 447 -37.96 -6.63 -6.40
C PRO A 447 -38.64 -5.87 -5.26
N ALA A 448 -37.85 -5.22 -4.38
CA ALA A 448 -38.39 -4.47 -3.25
C ALA A 448 -39.25 -3.27 -3.70
N VAL A 449 -38.87 -2.59 -4.77
CA VAL A 449 -39.59 -1.42 -5.31
C VAL A 449 -40.83 -1.87 -6.09
N ALA A 450 -40.71 -2.90 -6.92
CA ALA A 450 -41.84 -3.45 -7.66
C ALA A 450 -42.91 -3.99 -6.71
N ASP A 451 -42.52 -4.76 -5.69
CA ASP A 451 -43.46 -5.28 -4.68
C ASP A 451 -44.16 -4.15 -3.94
N TYR A 452 -43.45 -3.07 -3.61
CA TYR A 452 -44.05 -1.91 -2.95
C TYR A 452 -45.04 -1.18 -3.87
N LEU A 453 -44.71 -0.99 -5.15
CA LEU A 453 -45.62 -0.37 -6.11
C LEU A 453 -46.89 -1.20 -6.32
N ILE A 454 -46.78 -2.53 -6.34
CA ILE A 454 -47.89 -3.45 -6.64
C ILE A 454 -48.79 -3.70 -5.41
N LYS A 455 -48.24 -3.71 -4.19
CA LYS A 455 -49.02 -4.00 -2.97
C LYS A 455 -50.04 -2.90 -2.63
N GLU A 456 -51.23 -3.30 -2.19
CA GLU A 456 -52.36 -2.41 -1.88
C GLU A 456 -52.16 -1.56 -0.61
N GLU A 457 -51.30 -1.98 0.33
CA GLU A 457 -51.05 -1.25 1.59
C GLU A 457 -50.21 0.03 1.40
N SER A 458 -49.63 0.24 0.21
CA SER A 458 -48.72 1.35 -0.12
C SER A 458 -49.42 2.65 -0.52
N HIS A 459 -50.64 2.90 -0.04
CA HIS A 459 -51.46 4.07 -0.39
C HIS A 459 -51.81 4.22 -1.89
N GLY A 460 -51.89 3.13 -2.66
CA GLY A 460 -52.46 3.19 -4.01
C GLY A 460 -51.67 4.04 -5.03
N LEU A 461 -50.35 4.17 -4.87
CA LEU A 461 -49.49 4.97 -5.74
C LEU A 461 -49.70 4.70 -7.24
N LEU A 462 -49.70 3.42 -7.66
CA LEU A 462 -49.96 3.04 -9.05
C LEU A 462 -51.36 3.50 -9.53
N PRO A 463 -52.47 3.15 -8.85
CA PRO A 463 -53.79 3.70 -9.20
C PRO A 463 -53.84 5.23 -9.28
N GLU A 464 -53.21 5.94 -8.35
CA GLU A 464 -53.20 7.40 -8.32
C GLU A 464 -52.52 7.99 -9.56
N ILE A 465 -51.37 7.44 -9.97
CA ILE A 465 -50.68 7.94 -11.16
C ILE A 465 -51.38 7.60 -12.45
N GLU A 466 -51.92 6.39 -12.58
CA GLU A 466 -52.70 5.98 -13.74
C GLU A 466 -53.91 6.90 -13.93
N MET A 467 -54.57 7.28 -12.83
CA MET A 467 -55.65 8.27 -12.85
C MET A 467 -55.14 9.66 -13.25
N PHE A 468 -54.02 10.11 -12.68
CA PHE A 468 -53.44 11.42 -12.96
C PHE A 468 -53.02 11.60 -14.42
N ILE A 469 -52.39 10.58 -15.02
CA ILE A 469 -51.94 10.63 -16.43
C ILE A 469 -52.99 10.10 -17.42
N SER A 470 -54.06 9.46 -16.92
CA SER A 470 -55.12 8.80 -17.71
C SER A 470 -54.60 7.72 -18.67
N LYS A 471 -53.58 6.95 -18.26
CA LYS A 471 -52.90 5.90 -19.05
C LYS A 471 -52.49 4.74 -18.14
N GLN A 472 -52.28 3.56 -18.72
CA GLN A 472 -51.88 2.36 -17.96
C GLN A 472 -50.38 2.33 -17.68
N VAL A 473 -50.01 1.85 -16.49
CA VAL A 473 -48.63 1.65 -16.04
C VAL A 473 -48.45 0.19 -15.64
N GLN A 474 -47.71 -0.57 -16.44
CA GLN A 474 -47.32 -1.93 -16.09
C GLN A 474 -46.01 -1.93 -15.31
N VAL A 475 -45.98 -2.57 -14.14
CA VAL A 475 -44.74 -2.80 -13.40
C VAL A 475 -44.18 -4.19 -13.73
N LYS A 476 -42.89 -4.24 -14.03
CA LYS A 476 -42.11 -5.46 -14.23
C LYS A 476 -40.94 -5.49 -13.25
N THR A 477 -40.80 -6.61 -12.57
CA THR A 477 -39.69 -6.83 -11.64
C THR A 477 -38.44 -7.26 -12.41
N GLU A 478 -37.36 -6.50 -12.27
CA GLU A 478 -36.04 -6.86 -12.77
C GLU A 478 -35.17 -7.38 -11.62
N GLN A 479 -34.76 -8.65 -11.70
CA GLN A 479 -34.14 -9.36 -10.57
C GLN A 479 -32.71 -8.89 -10.27
N TYR A 480 -32.04 -8.33 -11.28
CA TYR A 480 -30.66 -7.87 -11.16
C TYR A 480 -30.54 -6.38 -10.83
N TYR A 481 -31.65 -5.66 -10.71
CA TYR A 481 -31.65 -4.25 -10.33
C TYR A 481 -31.41 -4.10 -8.84
N ASN A 482 -30.49 -3.22 -8.48
CA ASN A 482 -30.37 -2.75 -7.11
C ASN A 482 -31.55 -1.80 -6.78
N GLN A 483 -31.74 -1.51 -5.49
CA GLN A 483 -32.91 -0.75 -5.02
C GLN A 483 -33.09 0.62 -5.70
N GLU A 484 -32.02 1.27 -6.12
CA GLU A 484 -32.06 2.61 -6.73
C GLU A 484 -32.17 2.58 -8.26
N GLN A 485 -32.14 1.40 -8.88
CA GLN A 485 -32.27 1.24 -10.32
C GLN A 485 -33.73 1.04 -10.72
N PHE A 486 -34.16 1.82 -11.70
CA PHE A 486 -35.44 1.66 -12.38
C PHE A 486 -35.36 2.24 -13.79
N ASP A 487 -36.21 1.75 -14.70
CA ASP A 487 -36.42 2.32 -16.02
C ASP A 487 -37.92 2.54 -16.25
N VAL A 488 -38.27 3.68 -16.85
CA VAL A 488 -39.62 3.95 -17.34
C VAL A 488 -39.59 3.92 -18.86
N VAL A 489 -40.17 2.88 -19.43
CA VAL A 489 -40.19 2.63 -20.87
C VAL A 489 -41.55 3.01 -21.44
N VAL A 490 -41.51 3.77 -22.53
CA VAL A 490 -42.67 4.17 -23.32
C VAL A 490 -43.00 3.05 -24.31
N MET A 491 -44.26 2.63 -24.37
CA MET A 491 -44.73 1.62 -25.34
C MET A 491 -45.48 2.23 -26.50
#